data_AF-A0A0M7A192-F1
#
_entry.id   AF-A0A0M7A192-F1
#
_cell.length_a   1.000
_cell.length_b   1.000
_cell.length_c   1.000
_cell.angle_alpha   90.00
_cell.angle_beta   90.00
_cell.angle_gamma   90.00
#
_symmetry.space_group_name_H-M   'P 1'
#
loop_
_entity.id
_entity.type
_entity.pdbx_description
1 polymer ?
#
loop_
_entity_poly.entity_id
_entity_poly.type
_entity_poly.pdbx_seq_one_letter_code
_entity_poly.pdbx_strand_id
1 'polypeptide(L)'
;MKLKQVAQHNVPLIPQPTKATCWAAAIAMLKGKTITEIVETTPRELINPNGGLQNHSGSSDIVEETKKFAAAHNLKYSIQQCWTLPALHAQLMKGPMAHSFINSISDYFSNDGGTGHMIVMTGVEPTKNGMSITFNDPSPVGKGMIATVDYHKFEKIVPTISYRAFWM
;
A
#
# COMPACT_ATOMS: atom_id res chain seq x y z
N MET A 1 4.20 -25.48 -6.67
CA MET A 1 2.77 -25.48 -6.23
C MET A 1 1.97 -24.66 -7.24
N LYS A 2 0.94 -25.22 -7.89
CA LYS A 2 0.07 -24.45 -8.81
C LYS A 2 -1.03 -23.79 -8.00
N LEU A 3 -0.98 -22.47 -7.87
CA LEU A 3 -2.03 -21.67 -7.23
C LEU A 3 -3.22 -21.64 -8.20
N LYS A 4 -4.43 -21.98 -7.72
CA LYS A 4 -5.63 -22.16 -8.57
C LYS A 4 -6.82 -21.31 -8.16
N GLN A 5 -6.77 -20.69 -7.00
CA GLN A 5 -7.90 -19.95 -6.43
C GLN A 5 -7.79 -18.47 -6.75
N VAL A 6 -8.93 -17.84 -6.98
CA VAL A 6 -9.08 -16.40 -7.21
C VAL A 6 -9.53 -15.74 -5.92
N ALA A 7 -9.00 -14.56 -5.61
CA ALA A 7 -9.58 -13.66 -4.61
C ALA A 7 -9.96 -12.34 -5.28
N GLN A 8 -11.13 -11.82 -4.93
CA GLN A 8 -11.57 -10.48 -5.31
C GLN A 8 -12.39 -9.90 -4.15
N HIS A 9 -11.92 -8.78 -3.61
CA HIS A 9 -12.54 -8.10 -2.47
C HIS A 9 -13.31 -6.88 -2.95
N ASN A 10 -14.52 -6.70 -2.43
CA ASN A 10 -15.33 -5.52 -2.72
C ASN A 10 -14.86 -4.33 -1.87
N VAL A 11 -13.79 -3.68 -2.33
CA VAL A 11 -13.25 -2.46 -1.71
C VAL A 11 -13.56 -1.28 -2.63
N PRO A 12 -14.38 -0.31 -2.20
CA PRO A 12 -14.64 0.90 -3.00
C PRO A 12 -13.36 1.70 -3.24
N LEU A 13 -13.19 2.24 -4.44
CA LEU A 13 -12.10 3.17 -4.74
C LEU A 13 -12.38 4.52 -4.04
N ILE A 14 -11.41 4.99 -3.26
CA ILE A 14 -11.40 6.34 -2.68
C ILE A 14 -10.23 7.10 -3.29
N PRO A 15 -10.47 8.12 -4.13
CA PRO A 15 -9.41 8.96 -4.67
C PRO A 15 -8.75 9.83 -3.60
N GLN A 16 -7.46 10.11 -3.76
CA GLN A 16 -6.78 11.06 -2.88
C GLN A 16 -7.18 12.52 -3.21
N PRO A 17 -7.44 13.37 -2.20
CA PRO A 17 -7.80 14.78 -2.42
C PRO A 17 -6.59 15.67 -2.74
N THR A 18 -5.38 15.24 -2.37
CA THR A 18 -4.14 15.99 -2.61
C THR A 18 -3.03 15.04 -3.04
N LYS A 19 -1.93 15.57 -3.60
CA LYS A 19 -0.77 14.74 -4.00
C LYS A 19 -0.11 13.98 -2.84
N ALA A 20 -0.35 14.38 -1.59
CA ALA A 20 0.30 13.81 -0.41
C ALA A 20 -0.60 12.81 0.37
N THR A 21 -1.86 12.62 -0.01
CA THR A 21 -2.87 11.91 0.80
C THR A 21 -3.21 10.50 0.29
N CYS A 22 -2.37 9.91 -0.58
CA CYS A 22 -2.55 8.54 -1.07
C CYS A 22 -2.64 7.52 0.07
N TRP A 23 -1.81 7.66 1.11
CA TRP A 23 -1.81 6.80 2.30
C TRP A 23 -3.16 6.83 3.03
N ALA A 24 -3.73 8.02 3.20
CA ALA A 24 -4.97 8.19 3.97
C ALA A 24 -6.14 7.60 3.20
N ALA A 25 -6.19 7.82 1.89
CA ALA A 25 -7.15 7.20 0.99
C ALA A 25 -7.02 5.66 0.95
N ALA A 26 -5.79 5.14 0.89
CA ALA A 26 -5.55 3.70 0.88
C ALA A 26 -5.98 3.01 2.18
N ILE A 27 -5.66 3.58 3.35
CA ILE A 27 -6.12 3.02 4.63
C ILE A 27 -7.63 3.22 4.81
N ALA A 28 -8.21 4.31 4.31
CA ALA A 28 -9.65 4.53 4.30
C ALA A 28 -10.36 3.43 3.50
N MET A 29 -9.84 3.08 2.32
CA MET A 29 -10.32 1.96 1.52
C MET A 29 -10.20 0.63 2.27
N LEU A 30 -9.01 0.33 2.82
CA LEU A 30 -8.75 -0.91 3.54
C LEU A 30 -9.69 -1.11 4.73
N LYS A 31 -10.04 -0.02 5.43
CA LYS A 31 -10.85 -0.05 6.65
C LYS A 31 -12.34 0.25 6.44
N GLY A 32 -12.76 0.62 5.23
CA GLY A 32 -14.13 1.09 4.98
C GLY A 32 -14.47 2.37 5.75
N LYS A 33 -13.52 3.32 5.84
CA LYS A 33 -13.65 4.60 6.55
C LYS A 33 -13.52 5.78 5.59
N THR A 34 -13.74 6.99 6.09
CA THR A 34 -13.44 8.23 5.37
C THR A 34 -11.96 8.63 5.51
N ILE A 35 -11.45 9.46 4.59
CA ILE A 35 -10.08 10.01 4.66
C ILE A 35 -9.90 10.84 5.94
N THR A 36 -10.91 11.64 6.31
CA THR A 36 -10.88 12.48 7.52
C THR A 36 -10.69 11.63 8.78
N GLU A 37 -11.47 10.57 8.95
CA GLU A 37 -11.32 9.66 10.10
C GLU A 37 -9.92 9.04 10.17
N ILE A 38 -9.34 8.67 9.02
CA ILE A 38 -7.99 8.12 8.98
C ILE A 38 -6.95 9.16 9.39
N VAL A 39 -7.07 10.40 8.90
CA VAL A 39 -6.16 11.49 9.28
C VAL A 39 -6.27 11.80 10.77
N GLU A 40 -7.48 11.90 11.31
CA GLU A 40 -7.72 12.18 12.73
C GLU A 40 -7.23 11.06 13.66
N THR A 41 -7.32 9.81 13.22
CA THR A 41 -6.82 8.65 13.98
C THR A 41 -5.29 8.51 13.92
N THR A 42 -4.66 9.07 12.88
CA THR A 42 -3.20 8.93 12.69
C THR A 42 -2.45 9.89 13.62
N PRO A 43 -1.45 9.40 14.39
CA PRO A 43 -0.63 10.27 15.25
C PRO A 43 -0.03 11.42 14.46
N ARG A 44 -0.21 12.65 14.97
CA ARG A 44 0.11 13.88 14.23
C ARG A 44 1.60 14.00 13.92
N GLU A 45 2.45 13.45 14.78
CA GLU A 45 3.89 13.38 14.59
C GLU A 45 4.28 12.54 13.37
N LEU A 46 3.42 11.65 12.86
CA LEU A 46 3.67 10.87 11.65
C LEU A 46 3.24 11.58 10.37
N ILE A 47 2.63 12.77 10.47
CA ILE A 47 2.07 13.52 9.34
C ILE A 47 2.88 14.80 9.14
N ASN A 48 3.44 14.95 7.95
CA ASN A 48 4.14 16.15 7.51
C ASN A 48 3.17 17.35 7.36
N PRO A 49 3.65 18.60 7.41
CA PRO A 49 2.82 19.79 7.20
C PRO A 49 2.04 19.80 5.87
N ASN A 50 2.53 19.10 4.85
CA ASN A 50 1.86 18.96 3.56
C ASN A 50 0.76 17.87 3.53
N GLY A 51 0.51 17.18 4.65
CA GLY A 51 -0.46 16.09 4.78
C GLY A 51 0.04 14.70 4.38
N GLY A 52 1.30 14.58 3.95
CA GLY A 52 1.94 13.30 3.65
C GLY A 52 2.38 12.57 4.91
N LEU A 53 2.47 11.24 4.85
CA LEU A 53 3.18 10.50 5.89
C LEU A 53 4.66 10.85 5.87
N GLN A 54 5.26 10.91 7.05
CA GLN A 54 6.70 10.98 7.18
C GLN A 54 7.35 9.77 6.50
N ASN A 55 8.48 10.02 5.85
CA ASN A 55 9.30 9.01 5.22
C ASN A 55 10.67 9.00 5.90
N HIS A 56 11.01 7.85 6.47
CA HIS A 56 12.27 7.60 7.17
C HIS A 56 13.01 6.43 6.53
N SER A 57 13.01 6.36 5.19
CA SER A 57 13.65 5.28 4.43
C SER A 57 15.14 5.13 4.71
N GLY A 58 15.79 6.16 5.24
CA GLY A 58 17.20 6.16 5.65
C GLY A 58 17.48 6.02 7.15
N SER A 59 16.47 5.87 8.03
CA SER A 59 16.69 5.77 9.49
C SER A 59 16.15 4.46 10.09
N SER A 60 16.66 4.12 11.30
CA SER A 60 16.15 3.01 12.11
C SER A 60 14.70 3.20 12.56
N ASP A 61 14.15 4.41 12.41
CA ASP A 61 12.85 4.79 12.98
C ASP A 61 11.67 4.22 12.19
N ILE A 62 11.90 3.75 10.96
CA ILE A 62 10.83 3.18 10.13
C ILE A 62 10.08 2.03 10.80
N VAL A 63 10.77 1.20 11.59
CA VAL A 63 10.13 0.07 12.26
C VAL A 63 9.16 0.56 13.33
N GLU A 64 9.60 1.49 14.17
CA GLU A 64 8.78 2.03 15.26
C GLU A 64 7.62 2.88 14.75
N GLU A 65 7.81 3.63 13.67
CA GLU A 65 6.71 4.37 13.06
C GLU A 65 5.71 3.47 12.36
N THR A 66 6.18 2.44 11.66
CA THR A 66 5.27 1.45 11.05
C THR A 66 4.43 0.78 12.13
N LYS A 67 5.03 0.43 13.27
CA LYS A 67 4.33 -0.08 14.44
C LYS A 67 3.29 0.90 14.96
N LYS A 68 3.68 2.16 15.20
CA LYS A 68 2.77 3.21 15.70
C LYS A 68 1.60 3.44 14.75
N PHE A 69 1.88 3.56 13.45
CA PHE A 69 0.88 3.73 12.41
C PHE A 69 -0.07 2.53 12.36
N ALA A 70 0.46 1.30 12.34
CA ALA A 70 -0.35 0.09 12.33
C ALA A 70 -1.20 -0.04 13.61
N ALA A 71 -0.63 0.26 14.78
CA ALA A 71 -1.34 0.21 16.06
C ALA A 71 -2.48 1.23 16.12
N ALA A 72 -2.24 2.48 15.70
CA ALA A 72 -3.28 3.52 15.63
C ALA A 72 -4.48 3.08 14.77
N HIS A 73 -4.21 2.30 13.73
CA HIS A 73 -5.23 1.79 12.83
C HIS A 73 -5.66 0.35 13.12
N ASN A 74 -5.20 -0.29 14.19
CA ASN A 74 -5.45 -1.70 14.48
C ASN A 74 -5.20 -2.62 13.26
N LEU A 75 -4.07 -2.41 12.58
CA LEU A 75 -3.64 -3.17 11.41
C LEU A 75 -2.51 -4.11 11.79
N LYS A 76 -2.49 -5.28 11.15
CA LYS A 76 -1.28 -6.07 10.99
C LYS A 76 -0.38 -5.39 9.97
N TYR A 77 0.93 -5.56 10.12
CA TYR A 77 1.90 -4.97 9.22
C TYR A 77 3.05 -5.92 8.92
N SER A 78 3.70 -5.68 7.79
CA SER A 78 5.02 -6.23 7.45
C SER A 78 5.92 -5.08 7.03
N ILE A 79 7.13 -5.05 7.58
CA ILE A 79 8.19 -4.12 7.18
C ILE A 79 9.01 -4.75 6.06
N GLN A 80 9.37 -3.95 5.05
CA GLN A 80 10.41 -4.20 4.03
C GLN A 80 10.65 -5.68 3.66
N GLN A 81 9.77 -6.26 2.84
CA GLN A 81 10.03 -7.57 2.23
C GLN A 81 9.46 -7.63 0.81
N CYS A 82 10.16 -8.36 -0.06
CA CYS A 82 9.58 -8.86 -1.29
C CYS A 82 8.60 -9.98 -0.91
N TRP A 83 7.32 -9.79 -1.20
CA TRP A 83 6.35 -10.86 -1.01
C TRP A 83 6.55 -11.90 -2.10
N THR A 84 6.84 -13.14 -1.70
CA THR A 84 6.75 -14.24 -2.66
C THR A 84 5.32 -14.33 -3.17
N LEU A 85 5.14 -14.63 -4.45
CA LEU A 85 3.82 -14.77 -5.07
C LEU A 85 2.89 -15.73 -4.30
N PRO A 86 3.35 -16.89 -3.76
CA PRO A 86 2.53 -17.72 -2.88
C PRO A 86 2.10 -17.04 -1.58
N ALA A 87 2.97 -16.25 -0.94
CA ALA A 87 2.64 -15.54 0.29
C ALA A 87 1.63 -14.41 0.03
N LEU A 88 1.81 -13.65 -1.06
CA LEU A 88 0.88 -12.60 -1.46
C LEU A 88 -0.48 -13.21 -1.79
N HIS A 89 -0.49 -14.30 -2.55
CA HIS A 89 -1.71 -15.04 -2.86
C HIS A 89 -2.42 -15.50 -1.58
N ALA A 90 -1.72 -16.17 -0.67
CA ALA A 90 -2.28 -16.64 0.58
C ALA A 90 -2.84 -15.51 1.46
N GLN A 91 -2.22 -14.33 1.42
CA GLN A 91 -2.71 -13.14 2.14
C GLN A 91 -3.96 -12.56 1.47
N LEU A 92 -3.94 -12.40 0.15
CA LEU A 92 -5.10 -11.91 -0.60
C LEU A 92 -6.27 -12.89 -0.57
N MET A 93 -6.06 -14.19 -0.35
CA MET A 93 -7.17 -15.12 -0.07
C MET A 93 -7.89 -14.81 1.25
N LYS A 94 -7.27 -14.11 2.20
CA LYS A 94 -7.85 -13.75 3.50
C LYS A 94 -8.49 -12.36 3.51
N GLY A 95 -7.95 -11.42 2.73
CA GLY A 95 -8.44 -10.05 2.71
C GLY A 95 -7.58 -9.12 1.85
N PRO A 96 -8.06 -7.89 1.60
CA PRO A 96 -7.30 -6.87 0.88
C PRO A 96 -6.09 -6.41 1.70
N MET A 97 -5.12 -5.81 1.01
CA MET A 97 -3.86 -5.39 1.63
C MET A 97 -3.34 -4.09 1.03
N ALA A 98 -3.08 -3.10 1.89
CA ALA A 98 -2.45 -1.85 1.48
C ALA A 98 -0.94 -2.05 1.34
N HIS A 99 -0.36 -1.55 0.26
CA HIS A 99 1.06 -1.63 -0.02
C HIS A 99 1.62 -0.23 -0.25
N SER A 100 2.69 0.10 0.46
CA SER A 100 3.45 1.33 0.32
C SER A 100 4.71 1.06 -0.49
N PHE A 101 4.95 1.89 -1.50
CA PHE A 101 6.12 1.84 -2.37
C PHE A 101 6.86 3.17 -2.35
N ILE A 102 8.10 3.14 -2.81
CA ILE A 102 8.91 4.34 -3.01
C ILE A 102 8.92 4.64 -4.51
N ASN A 103 8.61 5.87 -4.90
CA ASN A 103 8.41 6.23 -6.31
C ASN A 103 9.66 6.09 -7.17
N SER A 104 10.85 6.21 -6.59
CA SER A 104 12.11 5.99 -7.29
C SER A 104 13.24 5.57 -6.35
N ILE A 105 14.27 4.94 -6.90
CA ILE A 105 15.50 4.61 -6.18
C ILE A 105 16.24 5.90 -5.75
N SER A 106 16.18 6.97 -6.55
CA SER A 106 16.73 8.28 -6.17
C SER A 106 16.02 8.88 -4.94
N ASP A 107 14.70 8.75 -4.87
CA ASP A 107 13.90 9.20 -3.71
C ASP A 107 14.26 8.42 -2.44
N TYR A 108 14.62 7.14 -2.57
CA TYR A 108 15.07 6.29 -1.46
C TYR A 108 16.39 6.77 -0.83
N PHE A 109 17.36 7.19 -1.64
CA PHE A 109 18.70 7.61 -1.19
C PHE A 109 18.84 9.10 -0.89
N SER A 110 17.88 9.92 -1.28
CA SER A 110 17.96 11.38 -1.14
C SER A 110 17.80 11.91 0.29
N ASN A 111 17.37 11.09 1.26
CA ASN A 111 16.92 11.53 2.61
C ASN A 111 15.83 12.63 2.60
N ASP A 112 15.38 13.10 1.43
CA ASP A 112 14.30 14.09 1.23
C ASP A 112 12.91 13.47 1.42
N GLY A 113 12.83 12.32 2.09
CA GLY A 113 11.57 11.71 2.50
C GLY A 113 10.59 11.55 1.34
N GLY A 114 11.09 11.10 0.18
CA GLY A 114 10.33 11.04 -1.07
C GLY A 114 8.94 10.44 -0.88
N THR A 115 7.96 11.10 -1.50
CA THR A 115 6.51 10.89 -1.37
C THR A 115 6.11 9.48 -1.79
N GLY A 116 6.34 8.48 -0.93
CA GLY A 116 5.97 7.11 -1.23
C GLY A 116 4.51 7.01 -1.66
N HIS A 117 4.21 6.04 -2.51
CA HIS A 117 2.85 5.82 -2.99
C HIS A 117 2.20 4.66 -2.26
N MET A 118 0.89 4.72 -2.03
CA MET A 118 0.17 3.63 -1.38
C MET A 118 -1.05 3.22 -2.21
N ILE A 119 -1.15 1.93 -2.51
CA ILE A 119 -2.31 1.32 -3.19
C ILE A 119 -2.93 0.25 -2.29
N VAL A 120 -4.15 -0.17 -2.61
CA VAL A 120 -4.78 -1.33 -1.98
C VAL A 120 -4.92 -2.45 -3.00
N MET A 121 -4.22 -3.56 -2.77
CA MET A 121 -4.43 -4.78 -3.54
C MET A 121 -5.73 -5.43 -3.09
N THR A 122 -6.64 -5.64 -4.04
CA THR A 122 -8.01 -6.11 -3.81
C THR A 122 -8.27 -7.47 -4.42
N GLY A 123 -7.36 -8.00 -5.25
CA GLY A 123 -7.55 -9.31 -5.82
C GLY A 123 -6.30 -9.93 -6.41
N VAL A 124 -6.39 -11.24 -6.60
CA VAL A 124 -5.36 -12.06 -7.25
C VAL A 124 -6.03 -13.17 -8.05
N GLU A 125 -5.57 -13.37 -9.28
CA GLU A 125 -6.05 -14.39 -10.19
C GLU A 125 -4.87 -15.16 -10.80
N PRO A 126 -4.83 -16.51 -10.71
CA PRO A 126 -3.85 -17.30 -11.43
C PRO A 126 -4.03 -17.16 -12.95
N THR A 127 -2.93 -16.93 -13.66
CA THR A 127 -2.92 -16.92 -15.12
C THR A 127 -2.14 -18.11 -15.66
N LYS A 128 -2.16 -18.31 -16.99
CA LYS A 128 -1.36 -19.37 -17.64
C LYS A 128 0.15 -19.24 -17.34
N ASN A 129 0.62 -18.02 -17.10
CA ASN A 129 2.05 -17.68 -17.01
C ASN A 129 2.46 -17.15 -15.61
N GLY A 130 1.56 -17.13 -14.63
CA GLY A 130 1.83 -16.55 -13.31
C GLY A 130 0.56 -16.12 -12.62
N MET A 131 0.46 -14.84 -12.26
CA MET A 131 -0.71 -14.24 -11.63
C MET A 131 -0.95 -12.83 -12.15
N SER A 132 -2.22 -12.44 -12.12
CA SER A 132 -2.64 -11.05 -12.18
C SER A 132 -3.06 -10.59 -10.80
N ILE A 133 -2.74 -9.35 -10.46
CA ILE A 133 -3.22 -8.67 -9.27
C ILE A 133 -4.16 -7.54 -9.67
N THR A 134 -5.22 -7.35 -8.89
CA THR A 134 -6.13 -6.21 -9.01
C THR A 134 -5.88 -5.28 -7.83
N PHE A 135 -5.82 -3.97 -8.09
CA PHE A 135 -5.62 -2.97 -7.04
C PHE A 135 -6.39 -1.69 -7.31
N ASN A 136 -6.72 -1.00 -6.22
CA ASN A 136 -7.23 0.35 -6.20
C ASN A 136 -6.06 1.30 -5.89
N ASP A 137 -5.81 2.22 -6.81
CA ASP A 137 -4.84 3.30 -6.69
C ASP A 137 -5.57 4.62 -6.39
N PRO A 138 -5.31 5.30 -5.26
CA PRO A 138 -5.87 6.61 -4.97
C PRO A 138 -5.50 7.71 -5.98
N SER A 139 -4.44 7.53 -6.76
CA SER A 139 -3.97 8.44 -7.80
C SER A 139 -4.64 8.18 -9.16
N PRO A 140 -4.87 9.23 -9.98
CA PRO A 140 -4.53 10.64 -9.74
C PRO A 140 -5.54 11.36 -8.82
N VAL A 141 -5.15 12.53 -8.32
CA VAL A 141 -5.96 13.36 -7.40
C VAL A 141 -7.40 13.54 -7.91
N GLY A 142 -8.37 13.29 -7.03
CA GLY A 142 -9.80 13.44 -7.31
C GLY A 142 -10.40 12.40 -8.26
N LYS A 143 -9.62 11.44 -8.75
CA LYS A 143 -10.08 10.43 -9.71
C LYS A 143 -9.77 8.99 -9.29
N GLY A 144 -8.54 8.72 -8.85
CA GLY A 144 -8.07 7.36 -8.60
C GLY A 144 -8.06 6.48 -9.85
N MET A 145 -7.71 5.21 -9.67
CA MET A 145 -7.69 4.20 -10.73
C MET A 145 -7.91 2.81 -10.13
N ILE A 146 -8.64 1.95 -10.83
CA ILE A 146 -8.63 0.50 -10.60
C ILE A 146 -7.88 -0.13 -11.75
N ALA A 147 -6.92 -1.00 -11.44
CA ALA A 147 -6.12 -1.67 -12.46
C ALA A 147 -5.95 -3.16 -12.13
N THR A 148 -5.87 -3.97 -13.18
CA THR A 148 -5.47 -5.37 -13.11
C THR A 148 -4.24 -5.54 -13.98
N VAL A 149 -3.16 -6.06 -13.39
CA VAL A 149 -1.86 -6.18 -14.06
C VAL A 149 -1.25 -7.55 -13.83
N ASP A 150 -0.39 -7.99 -14.74
CA ASP A 150 0.47 -9.15 -14.50
C ASP A 150 1.45 -8.84 -13.37
N TYR A 151 1.53 -9.75 -12.39
CA TYR A 151 2.32 -9.54 -11.18
C TYR A 151 3.82 -9.44 -11.48
N HIS A 152 4.35 -10.22 -12.41
CA HIS A 152 5.77 -10.13 -12.78
C HIS A 152 6.11 -8.83 -13.50
N LYS A 153 5.17 -8.27 -14.28
CA LYS A 153 5.34 -6.92 -14.84
C LYS A 153 5.28 -5.86 -13.74
N PHE A 154 4.37 -6.00 -12.79
CA PHE A 154 4.24 -5.10 -11.65
C PHE A 154 5.51 -5.07 -10.80
N GLU A 155 6.05 -6.23 -10.43
CA GLU A 155 7.30 -6.35 -9.66
C GLU A 155 8.50 -5.72 -10.37
N LYS A 156 8.54 -5.70 -11.71
CA LYS A 156 9.62 -5.06 -12.47
C LYS A 156 9.54 -3.53 -12.49
N ILE A 157 8.32 -2.98 -12.46
CA ILE A 157 8.06 -1.54 -12.53
C ILE A 157 8.14 -0.91 -11.14
N VAL A 158 7.74 -1.67 -10.12
CA VAL A 158 7.78 -1.28 -8.71
C VAL A 158 8.86 -2.14 -8.05
N PRO A 159 10.14 -2.01 -8.45
CA PRO A 159 11.18 -2.95 -8.10
C PRO A 159 11.25 -3.14 -6.59
N THR A 160 10.82 -4.31 -6.13
CA THR A 160 11.22 -4.99 -4.88
C THR A 160 11.16 -4.23 -3.54
N ILE A 161 10.62 -3.02 -3.48
CA ILE A 161 10.51 -2.23 -2.24
C ILE A 161 9.03 -1.94 -1.97
N SER A 162 8.25 -3.00 -1.70
CA SER A 162 7.13 -2.82 -0.77
C SER A 162 7.75 -2.43 0.55
N TYR A 163 7.81 -1.13 0.79
CA TYR A 163 8.42 -0.53 1.95
C TYR A 163 7.68 -0.96 3.21
N ARG A 164 6.35 -0.98 3.12
CA ARG A 164 5.43 -1.44 4.16
C ARG A 164 4.20 -2.06 3.51
N ALA A 165 3.64 -3.06 4.17
CA ALA A 165 2.33 -3.58 3.79
C ALA A 165 1.45 -3.75 5.03
N PHE A 166 0.15 -3.50 4.89
CA PHE A 166 -0.82 -3.45 5.98
C PHE A 166 -2.12 -4.19 5.65
N TRP A 167 -2.69 -4.88 6.62
CA TRP A 167 -3.94 -5.63 6.48
C TRP A 167 -4.65 -5.81 7.84
N MET A 168 -5.88 -6.33 7.83
CA MET A 168 -6.71 -6.56 9.03
C MET A 168 -6.34 -7.86 9.76
#